data_AF-A0A973FDQ5-F1
#
_entry.id   AF-A0A973FDQ5-F1
#
_cell.length_a   1.000
_cell.length_b   1.000
_cell.length_c   1.000
_cell.angle_alpha   90.00
_cell.angle_beta   90.00
_cell.angle_gamma   90.00
#
_symmetry.space_group_name_H-M   'P 1'
#
loop_
_entity.id
_entity.type
_entity.pdbx_description
1 polymer ?
#
loop_
_entity_poly.entity_id
_entity_poly.type
_entity_poly.pdbx_seq_one_letter_code
_entity_poly.pdbx_strand_id
1 'polypeptide(L)'
;MKLQTPEIIDALTDSYRKTLGTDFNAYHNHCCRVYHFCMELSEGEESDGRNEKIAIAAVFHDLGIWEGKTFDYLPHSLRMAEVYLENCGRNAWSGEIAAMIAEHHKLTPYRANTTWLVEPFRKADLTDLSLGTIRFGLSREVVRDIRMRYPNAGFHRRLLQLTAGRIRTNPLDPLPMMKW
;
A
#
# COMPACT_ATOMS: atom_id res chain seq x y z
N MET A 1 -10.96 17.66 -0.28
CA MET A 1 -9.80 17.57 0.62
C MET A 1 -8.60 18.25 -0.03
N LYS A 2 -7.77 19.04 0.67
CA LYS A 2 -6.49 19.48 0.09
C LYS A 2 -5.59 18.24 -0.01
N LEU A 3 -5.15 17.88 -1.22
CA LEU A 3 -4.22 16.76 -1.46
C LEU A 3 -2.81 17.16 -0.96
N GLN A 4 -2.62 17.06 0.35
CA GLN A 4 -1.33 17.20 1.00
C GLN A 4 -0.71 15.82 1.17
N THR A 5 0.62 15.75 1.00
CA THR A 5 1.35 14.53 1.32
C THR A 5 1.36 14.35 2.84
N PRO A 6 1.00 13.17 3.37
CA PRO A 6 1.12 12.92 4.80
C PRO A 6 2.60 12.90 5.20
N GLU A 7 2.97 13.70 6.20
CA GLU A 7 4.36 13.84 6.67
C GLU A 7 4.99 12.49 7.06
N ILE A 8 4.18 11.57 7.58
CA ILE A 8 4.62 10.21 7.92
C ILE A 8 5.01 9.38 6.68
N ILE A 9 4.37 9.59 5.52
CA ILE A 9 4.78 8.93 4.27
C ILE A 9 6.12 9.48 3.81
N ASP A 10 6.28 10.80 3.81
CA ASP A 10 7.54 11.46 3.46
C ASP A 10 8.68 10.94 4.37
N ALA A 11 8.51 11.01 5.69
CA ALA A 11 9.53 10.62 6.66
C ALA A 11 9.90 9.12 6.59
N LEU A 12 8.90 8.23 6.51
CA LEU A 12 9.17 6.80 6.46
C LEU A 12 9.81 6.39 5.14
N THR A 13 9.27 6.83 3.99
CA THR A 13 9.88 6.47 2.71
C THR A 13 11.29 7.03 2.57
N ASP A 14 11.56 8.24 3.08
CA ASP A 14 12.90 8.83 3.09
C ASP A 14 13.91 7.98 3.87
N SER A 15 13.48 7.37 4.98
CA SER A 15 14.30 6.42 5.75
C SER A 15 14.74 5.20 4.93
N TYR A 16 13.98 4.86 3.88
CA TYR A 16 14.29 3.77 2.94
C TYR A 16 14.78 4.26 1.57
N ARG A 17 15.12 5.55 1.43
CA ARG A 17 15.55 6.16 0.15
C ARG A 17 16.70 5.39 -0.49
N LYS A 18 17.69 4.98 0.30
CA LYS A 18 18.86 4.25 -0.20
C LYS A 18 18.47 2.90 -0.79
N THR A 19 17.54 2.18 -0.16
CA THR A 19 17.09 0.85 -0.61
C THR A 19 16.18 0.95 -1.82
N LEU A 20 15.26 1.92 -1.83
CA LEU A 20 14.39 2.18 -2.96
C LEU A 20 15.17 2.66 -4.20
N GLY A 21 16.25 3.42 -4.00
CA GLY A 21 17.15 3.85 -5.06
C GLY A 21 16.40 4.58 -6.17
N THR A 22 16.50 4.10 -7.40
CA THR A 22 15.82 4.68 -8.57
C THR A 22 14.29 4.56 -8.50
N ASP A 23 13.77 3.62 -7.72
CA ASP A 23 12.33 3.39 -7.56
C ASP A 23 11.71 4.29 -6.49
N PHE A 24 12.50 5.12 -5.78
CA PHE A 24 12.04 5.97 -4.68
C PHE A 24 10.80 6.80 -5.04
N ASN A 25 10.86 7.60 -6.11
CA ASN A 25 9.74 8.46 -6.50
C ASN A 25 8.51 7.64 -6.93
N ALA A 26 8.74 6.50 -7.59
CA ALA A 26 7.68 5.60 -8.03
C ALA A 26 6.92 5.02 -6.83
N TYR A 27 7.68 4.49 -5.85
CA TYR A 27 7.13 3.88 -4.66
C TYR A 27 6.48 4.91 -3.73
N HIS A 28 7.16 6.02 -3.44
CA HIS A 28 6.60 7.12 -2.65
C HIS A 28 5.26 7.62 -3.19
N ASN A 29 5.19 7.86 -4.51
CA ASN A 29 3.96 8.33 -5.13
C ASN A 29 2.86 7.26 -5.09
N HIS A 30 3.21 5.97 -5.20
CA HIS A 30 2.25 4.88 -5.02
C HIS A 30 1.68 4.86 -3.60
N CYS A 31 2.52 4.93 -2.55
CA CYS A 31 2.06 5.04 -1.16
C CYS A 31 1.09 6.22 -0.98
N CYS A 32 1.40 7.38 -1.57
CA CYS A 32 0.52 8.55 -1.52
C CYS A 32 -0.83 8.31 -2.22
N ARG A 33 -0.84 7.68 -3.40
CA ARG A 33 -2.09 7.37 -4.12
C ARG A 33 -2.96 6.40 -3.32
N VAL A 34 -2.38 5.31 -2.81
CA VAL A 34 -3.08 4.33 -1.98
C VAL A 34 -3.63 5.00 -0.72
N TYR A 35 -2.84 5.83 -0.05
CA TYR A 35 -3.30 6.61 1.10
C TYR A 35 -4.54 7.44 0.78
N HIS A 36 -4.48 8.28 -0.26
CA HIS A 36 -5.59 9.19 -0.59
C HIS A 36 -6.82 8.42 -1.09
N PHE A 37 -6.66 7.34 -1.86
CA PHE A 37 -7.78 6.48 -2.23
C PHE A 37 -8.41 5.79 -1.02
N CYS A 38 -7.59 5.30 -0.09
CA CYS A 38 -8.09 4.66 1.12
C CYS A 38 -8.84 5.67 1.99
N MET A 39 -8.36 6.90 2.11
CA MET A 39 -9.05 7.98 2.80
C MET A 39 -10.44 8.25 2.20
N GLU A 40 -10.52 8.39 0.87
CA GLU A 40 -11.79 8.66 0.17
C GLU A 40 -12.75 7.46 0.22
N LEU A 41 -12.23 6.23 0.36
CA LEU A 41 -13.01 4.99 0.47
C LEU A 41 -13.38 4.61 1.92
N SER A 42 -12.82 5.31 2.91
CA SER A 42 -13.07 5.02 4.33
C SER A 42 -14.34 5.76 4.78
N GLU A 43 -15.42 5.00 4.99
CA GLU A 43 -16.68 5.52 5.51
C GLU A 43 -16.68 5.57 7.05
N GLY A 44 -17.49 6.46 7.64
CA GLY A 44 -17.75 6.51 9.08
C GLY A 44 -16.86 7.47 9.89
N GLU A 45 -17.19 7.60 11.18
CA GLU A 45 -16.51 8.50 12.14
C GLU A 45 -15.02 8.23 12.25
N GLU A 46 -14.22 9.30 12.33
CA GLU A 46 -12.76 9.24 12.46
C GLU A 46 -12.37 8.41 13.70
N SER A 47 -11.92 7.18 13.47
CA SER A 47 -11.34 6.34 14.51
C SER A 47 -9.97 6.88 14.90
N ASP A 48 -9.58 6.71 16.16
CA ASP A 48 -8.25 7.07 16.65
C ASP A 48 -7.13 6.56 15.72
N GLY A 49 -6.28 7.50 15.29
CA GLY A 49 -5.13 7.23 14.43
C GLY A 49 -5.46 6.76 13.01
N ARG A 50 -6.69 6.91 12.49
CA ARG A 50 -7.07 6.46 11.12
C ARG A 50 -6.02 6.84 10.07
N ASN A 51 -5.74 8.13 9.97
CA ASN A 51 -4.86 8.68 8.93
C ASN A 51 -3.44 8.13 9.09
N GLU A 52 -2.94 8.02 10.32
CA GLU A 52 -1.62 7.46 10.59
C GLU A 52 -1.55 5.97 10.26
N LYS A 53 -2.55 5.17 10.62
CA LYS A 53 -2.62 3.74 10.30
C LYS A 53 -2.59 3.50 8.79
N ILE A 54 -3.39 4.24 8.02
CA ILE A 54 -3.41 4.13 6.55
C ILE A 54 -2.04 4.47 5.99
N ALA A 55 -1.41 5.54 6.49
CA ALA A 55 -0.13 5.99 5.98
C ALA A 55 1.01 5.02 6.32
N ILE A 56 1.03 4.45 7.53
CA ILE A 56 1.97 3.40 7.93
C ILE A 56 1.79 2.17 7.05
N ALA A 57 0.56 1.68 6.88
CA ALA A 57 0.27 0.54 6.02
C ALA A 57 0.66 0.81 4.56
N ALA A 58 0.37 2.01 4.04
CA ALA A 58 0.73 2.42 2.68
C ALA A 58 2.24 2.37 2.45
N VAL A 59 3.06 2.75 3.44
CA VAL A 59 4.52 2.66 3.31
C VAL A 59 5.03 1.24 3.42
N PHE A 60 4.49 0.41 4.30
CA PHE A 60 5.05 -0.91 4.55
C PHE A 60 4.51 -2.02 3.64
N HIS A 61 3.31 -1.90 3.05
CA HIS A 61 2.66 -3.04 2.39
C HIS A 61 3.53 -3.72 1.32
N ASP A 62 4.20 -2.94 0.47
CA ASP A 62 5.02 -3.42 -0.64
C ASP A 62 6.53 -3.25 -0.42
N LEU A 63 6.94 -2.59 0.68
CA LEU A 63 8.35 -2.21 0.90
C LEU A 63 9.29 -3.42 1.01
N GLY A 64 8.75 -4.57 1.44
CA GLY A 64 9.48 -5.83 1.46
C GLY A 64 10.02 -6.28 0.10
N ILE A 65 9.48 -5.76 -1.02
CA ILE A 65 10.03 -6.00 -2.36
C ILE A 65 11.49 -5.54 -2.45
N TRP A 66 11.77 -4.35 -1.93
CA TRP A 66 13.09 -3.72 -2.03
C TRP A 66 14.01 -4.13 -0.88
N GLU A 67 13.51 -4.09 0.36
CA GLU A 67 14.31 -4.44 1.54
C GLU A 67 14.65 -5.93 1.57
N GLY A 68 13.65 -6.78 1.33
CA GLY A 68 13.84 -8.23 1.26
C GLY A 68 14.43 -8.73 -0.05
N LYS A 69 14.53 -7.87 -1.08
CA LYS A 69 14.95 -8.21 -2.46
C LYS A 69 14.24 -9.45 -3.01
N THR A 70 12.95 -9.58 -2.69
CA THR A 70 12.11 -10.74 -3.01
C THR A 70 10.76 -10.29 -3.52
N PHE A 71 10.15 -11.05 -4.42
CA PHE A 71 8.76 -10.82 -4.84
C PHE A 71 7.75 -11.60 -3.98
N ASP A 72 8.23 -12.47 -3.09
CA ASP A 72 7.44 -13.04 -1.99
C ASP A 72 7.69 -12.21 -0.73
N TYR A 73 7.15 -10.99 -0.75
CA TYR A 73 7.57 -9.90 0.15
C TYR A 73 6.71 -9.74 1.40
N LEU A 74 5.49 -10.28 1.43
CA LEU A 74 4.53 -10.08 2.53
C LEU A 74 5.15 -10.39 3.91
N PRO A 75 5.89 -11.49 4.13
CA PRO A 75 6.51 -11.75 5.44
C PRO A 75 7.50 -10.66 5.87
N HIS A 76 8.20 -10.06 4.90
CA HIS A 76 9.16 -8.99 5.17
C HIS A 76 8.43 -7.68 5.49
N SER A 77 7.46 -7.29 4.66
CA SER A 77 6.61 -6.11 4.89
C SER A 77 5.92 -6.14 6.25
N LEU A 78 5.35 -7.29 6.64
CA LEU A 78 4.69 -7.47 7.93
C LEU A 78 5.65 -7.28 9.11
N ARG A 79 6.84 -7.91 9.04
CA ARG A 79 7.86 -7.78 10.08
C ARG A 79 8.34 -6.33 10.22
N MET A 80 8.53 -5.63 9.11
CA MET A 80 8.95 -4.23 9.14
C MET A 80 7.91 -3.33 9.82
N ALA A 81 6.63 -3.53 9.49
CA ALA A 81 5.53 -2.80 10.12
C ALA A 81 5.43 -3.10 11.62
N GLU A 82 5.56 -4.37 12.01
CA GLU A 82 5.57 -4.80 13.42
C GLU A 82 6.70 -4.12 14.21
N VAL A 83 7.94 -4.19 13.73
CA VAL A 83 9.11 -3.56 14.37
C VAL A 83 8.93 -2.05 14.46
N TYR A 84 8.39 -1.40 13.42
CA TYR A 84 8.11 0.03 13.46
C TYR A 84 7.10 0.39 14.55
N LEU A 85 5.98 -0.34 14.63
CA LEU A 85 4.93 -0.10 15.61
C LEU A 85 5.39 -0.37 17.05
N GLU A 86 6.24 -1.36 17.26
CA GLU A 86 6.87 -1.60 18.55
C GLU A 86 7.75 -0.41 18.97
N ASN A 87 8.63 0.04 18.08
CA ASN A 87 9.55 1.14 18.34
C ASN A 87 8.86 2.48 18.63
N CYS A 88 7.71 2.74 17.99
CA CYS A 88 6.93 3.95 18.25
C CYS A 88 5.83 3.77 19.33
N GLY A 89 5.79 2.63 20.02
CA GLY A 89 4.84 2.38 21.11
C GLY A 89 3.38 2.21 20.67
N ARG A 90 3.13 1.88 19.39
CA ARG A 90 1.79 1.75 18.78
C ARG A 90 1.37 0.29 18.55
N ASN A 91 1.82 -0.62 19.41
CA ASN A 91 1.54 -2.06 19.34
C ASN A 91 0.03 -2.41 19.22
N ALA A 92 -0.85 -1.58 19.78
CA ALA A 92 -2.30 -1.78 19.66
C ALA A 92 -2.82 -1.71 18.21
N TRP A 93 -2.06 -1.11 17.29
CA TRP A 93 -2.44 -0.99 15.87
C TRP A 93 -1.94 -2.17 15.02
N SER A 94 -1.08 -3.03 15.57
CA SER A 94 -0.39 -4.09 14.81
C SER A 94 -1.37 -5.04 14.13
N GLY A 95 -2.46 -5.44 14.79
CA GLY A 95 -3.44 -6.36 14.20
C GLY A 95 -4.11 -5.81 12.94
N GLU A 96 -4.55 -4.54 12.99
CA GLU A 96 -5.23 -3.90 11.86
C GLU A 96 -4.28 -3.58 10.71
N ILE A 97 -3.08 -3.04 11.02
CA ILE A 97 -2.06 -2.75 10.00
C ILE A 97 -1.53 -4.02 9.35
N ALA A 98 -1.30 -5.08 10.13
CA ALA A 98 -0.92 -6.38 9.59
C ALA A 98 -2.02 -6.94 8.67
N ALA A 99 -3.30 -6.77 9.00
CA ALA A 99 -4.39 -7.19 8.15
C ALA A 99 -4.48 -6.38 6.85
N MET A 100 -4.28 -5.05 6.89
CA MET A 100 -4.18 -4.22 5.68
C MET A 100 -3.06 -4.73 4.75
N ILE A 101 -1.87 -4.97 5.29
CA ILE A 101 -0.71 -5.47 4.53
C ILE A 101 -0.95 -6.92 4.06
N ALA A 102 -1.51 -7.79 4.89
CA ALA A 102 -1.67 -9.19 4.53
C ALA A 102 -2.76 -9.41 3.47
N GLU A 103 -3.79 -8.55 3.42
CA GLU A 103 -5.00 -8.80 2.63
C GLU A 103 -5.20 -7.81 1.46
N HIS A 104 -4.27 -6.88 1.19
CA HIS A 104 -4.45 -5.85 0.14
C HIS A 104 -4.61 -6.42 -1.29
N HIS A 105 -4.06 -7.61 -1.56
CA HIS A 105 -4.25 -8.32 -2.83
C HIS A 105 -5.35 -9.38 -2.80
N LYS A 106 -6.17 -9.44 -1.74
CA LYS A 106 -7.28 -10.39 -1.68
C LYS A 106 -8.28 -10.09 -2.80
N LEU A 107 -8.67 -11.13 -3.54
CA LEU A 107 -9.58 -11.01 -4.67
C LEU A 107 -11.04 -10.79 -4.24
N THR A 108 -11.46 -11.38 -3.12
CA THR A 108 -12.79 -11.15 -2.55
C THR A 108 -12.77 -10.05 -1.49
N PRO A 109 -13.93 -9.48 -1.13
CA PRO A 109 -14.02 -8.55 -0.01
C PRO A 109 -13.51 -9.15 1.30
N TYR A 110 -12.81 -8.32 2.09
CA TYR A 110 -12.47 -8.63 3.47
C TYR A 110 -13.70 -8.40 4.37
N ARG A 111 -14.03 -9.38 5.21
CA ARG A 111 -15.24 -9.35 6.07
C ARG A 111 -15.00 -9.75 7.53
N ALA A 112 -13.77 -10.11 7.89
CA ALA A 112 -13.48 -10.62 9.24
C ALA A 112 -13.63 -9.53 10.31
N ASN A 113 -13.32 -8.27 9.97
CA ASN A 113 -13.59 -7.14 10.83
C ASN A 113 -14.00 -5.91 10.00
N THR A 114 -15.28 -5.55 10.03
CA THR A 114 -15.82 -4.45 9.22
C THR A 114 -15.58 -3.07 9.81
N THR A 115 -15.10 -2.97 11.06
CA THR A 115 -14.70 -1.68 11.66
C THR A 115 -13.26 -1.30 11.31
N TRP A 116 -12.50 -2.21 10.71
CA TRP A 116 -11.12 -2.00 10.30
C TRP A 116 -10.99 -1.46 8.88
N LEU A 117 -9.86 -0.80 8.62
CA LEU A 117 -9.53 -0.14 7.35
C LEU A 117 -9.08 -1.11 6.23
N VAL A 118 -9.16 -2.43 6.46
CA VAL A 118 -8.64 -3.47 5.55
C VAL A 118 -9.34 -3.46 4.19
N GLU A 119 -10.68 -3.41 4.16
CA GLU A 119 -11.42 -3.41 2.88
C GLU A 119 -11.22 -2.09 2.09
N PRO A 120 -11.29 -0.90 2.70
CA PRO A 120 -10.89 0.35 2.04
C PRO A 120 -9.46 0.30 1.49
N PHE A 121 -8.50 -0.22 2.25
CA PHE A 121 -7.10 -0.30 1.83
C PHE A 121 -6.90 -1.24 0.65
N ARG A 122 -7.51 -2.43 0.68
CA ARG A 122 -7.54 -3.39 -0.44
C ARG A 122 -8.11 -2.78 -1.71
N LYS A 123 -9.22 -2.05 -1.60
CA LYS A 123 -9.84 -1.35 -2.73
C LYS A 123 -8.97 -0.20 -3.25
N ALA A 124 -8.29 0.52 -2.37
CA ALA A 124 -7.41 1.63 -2.71
C ALA A 124 -6.18 1.15 -3.50
N ASP A 125 -5.54 0.08 -3.05
CA ASP A 125 -4.43 -0.55 -3.76
C ASP A 125 -4.87 -1.02 -5.16
N LEU A 126 -5.97 -1.78 -5.25
CA LEU A 126 -6.50 -2.23 -6.54
C LEU A 126 -6.93 -1.06 -7.46
N THR A 127 -7.41 0.04 -6.88
CA THR A 127 -7.69 1.26 -7.65
C THR A 127 -6.41 1.81 -8.28
N ASP A 128 -5.30 1.84 -7.54
CA ASP A 128 -4.02 2.29 -8.09
C ASP A 128 -3.46 1.34 -9.15
N LEU A 129 -3.37 0.04 -8.84
CA LEU A 129 -2.83 -1.00 -9.72
C LEU A 129 -3.60 -1.16 -11.02
N SER A 130 -4.91 -0.90 -10.98
CA SER A 130 -5.75 -0.90 -12.18
C SER A 130 -5.66 0.40 -12.98
N LEU A 131 -4.73 1.30 -12.63
CA LEU A 131 -4.64 2.65 -13.20
C LEU A 131 -6.00 3.36 -13.16
N GLY A 132 -6.72 3.26 -12.05
CA GLY A 132 -8.00 3.92 -11.83
C GLY A 132 -9.16 3.40 -12.68
N THR A 133 -9.04 2.24 -13.34
CA THR A 133 -10.13 1.64 -14.11
C THR A 133 -11.16 0.99 -13.18
N ILE A 134 -10.70 0.35 -12.10
CA ILE A 134 -11.51 -0.13 -10.98
C ILE A 134 -11.51 0.98 -9.92
N ARG A 135 -12.70 1.40 -9.43
CA ARG A 135 -12.84 2.62 -8.59
C ARG A 135 -13.66 2.48 -7.32
N PHE A 136 -14.44 1.41 -7.18
CA PHE A 136 -15.23 1.13 -5.97
C PHE A 136 -16.12 2.28 -5.44
N GLY A 137 -16.59 3.16 -6.32
CA GLY A 137 -17.40 4.33 -5.95
C GLY A 137 -16.68 5.67 -6.09
N LEU A 138 -15.35 5.68 -6.21
CA LEU A 138 -14.60 6.92 -6.45
C LEU A 138 -14.97 7.57 -7.79
N SER A 139 -15.15 8.88 -7.76
CA SER A 139 -15.39 9.67 -8.97
C SER A 139 -14.16 9.66 -9.88
N ARG A 140 -14.36 9.89 -11.18
CA ARG A 140 -13.23 9.94 -12.13
C ARG A 140 -12.32 11.12 -11.84
N GLU A 141 -12.92 12.20 -11.36
CA GLU A 141 -12.29 13.46 -11.00
C GLU A 141 -11.34 13.25 -9.82
N VAL A 142 -11.80 12.60 -8.75
CA VAL A 142 -10.96 12.27 -7.57
C VAL A 142 -9.77 11.40 -7.99
N VAL A 143 -10.02 10.35 -8.77
CA VAL A 143 -8.95 9.45 -9.24
C VAL A 143 -7.93 10.18 -10.12
N ARG A 144 -8.41 11.03 -11.03
CA ARG A 144 -7.55 11.84 -11.90
C ARG A 144 -6.72 12.81 -11.09
N ASP A 145 -7.32 13.54 -10.16
CA ASP A 145 -6.66 14.60 -9.39
C ASP A 145 -5.56 14.02 -8.48
N ILE A 146 -5.83 12.89 -7.81
CA ILE A 146 -4.84 12.15 -7.02
C ILE A 146 -3.67 11.67 -7.90
N ARG A 147 -3.95 11.09 -9.07
CA ARG A 147 -2.90 10.59 -9.98
C ARG A 147 -2.10 11.69 -10.67
N MET A 148 -2.70 12.84 -10.93
CA MET A 148 -1.99 14.03 -11.41
C MET A 148 -1.06 14.58 -10.34
N ARG A 149 -1.51 14.60 -9.07
CA ARG A 149 -0.71 15.07 -7.94
C ARG A 149 0.48 14.15 -7.65
N TYR A 150 0.27 12.84 -7.75
CA TYR A 150 1.25 11.80 -7.45
C TYR A 150 1.51 10.93 -8.70
N PRO A 151 2.32 11.42 -9.66
CA PRO A 151 2.51 10.75 -10.94
C PRO A 151 3.10 9.34 -10.76
N ASN A 152 2.77 8.43 -11.68
CA ASN A 152 3.19 7.02 -11.62
C ASN A 152 4.70 6.84 -11.49
N ALA A 153 5.49 7.73 -12.11
CA ALA A 153 6.95 7.75 -12.07
C ALA A 153 7.62 6.38 -12.40
N GLY A 154 6.95 5.51 -13.15
CA GLY A 154 7.47 4.20 -13.56
C GLY A 154 7.05 3.03 -12.66
N PHE A 155 6.23 3.24 -11.62
CA PHE A 155 5.83 2.21 -10.67
C PHE A 155 5.24 0.96 -11.35
N HIS A 156 4.28 1.13 -12.26
CA HIS A 156 3.64 -0.04 -12.90
C HIS A 156 4.58 -0.76 -13.87
N ARG A 157 5.48 -0.01 -14.54
CA ARG A 157 6.53 -0.62 -15.36
C ARG A 157 7.46 -1.47 -14.48
N ARG A 158 7.78 -0.99 -13.27
CA ARG A 158 8.60 -1.73 -12.31
C ARG A 158 7.92 -3.01 -11.84
N LEU A 159 6.62 -2.96 -11.51
CA LEU A 159 5.85 -4.16 -11.17
C LEU A 159 5.87 -5.19 -12.29
N LEU A 160 5.65 -4.78 -13.56
CA LEU A 160 5.73 -5.69 -14.71
C LEU A 160 7.11 -6.36 -14.83
N GLN A 161 8.20 -5.61 -14.60
CA GLN A 161 9.56 -6.16 -14.62
C GLN A 161 9.78 -7.18 -13.50
N LEU A 162 9.30 -6.89 -12.28
CA LEU A 162 9.40 -7.78 -11.13
C LEU A 162 8.61 -9.07 -11.36
N THR A 163 7.37 -8.95 -11.84
CA THR A 163 6.52 -10.11 -12.19
C THR A 163 7.15 -10.96 -13.29
N ALA A 164 7.66 -10.34 -14.38
CA ALA A 164 8.35 -11.08 -15.43
C ALA A 164 9.60 -11.80 -14.90
N GLY A 165 10.36 -11.14 -14.01
CA GLY A 165 11.50 -11.74 -13.31
C GLY A 165 11.09 -12.95 -12.45
N ARG A 166 9.99 -12.84 -11.71
CA ARG A 166 9.44 -13.92 -10.87
C ARG A 166 8.93 -15.09 -11.71
N ILE A 167 8.18 -14.85 -12.79
CA ILE A 167 7.67 -15.90 -13.68
C ILE A 167 8.83 -16.77 -14.21
N ARG A 168 9.97 -16.14 -14.53
CA ARG A 168 11.16 -16.86 -15.00
C ARG A 168 11.77 -17.78 -13.93
N THR A 169 11.69 -17.42 -12.65
CA THR A 169 12.30 -18.20 -11.56
C THR A 169 11.32 -19.13 -10.85
N ASN A 170 10.03 -18.79 -10.82
CA ASN A 170 8.96 -19.49 -10.10
C ASN A 170 7.67 -19.50 -10.95
N PRO A 171 7.62 -20.24 -12.06
CA PRO A 171 6.49 -20.20 -13.00
C PRO A 171 5.18 -20.76 -12.43
N LEU A 172 5.25 -21.65 -11.43
CA LEU A 172 4.08 -22.22 -10.76
C LEU A 172 3.54 -21.34 -9.63
N ASP A 173 4.32 -20.34 -9.21
CA ASP A 173 3.97 -19.39 -8.16
C ASP A 173 4.47 -17.96 -8.52
N PRO A 174 3.89 -17.36 -9.58
CA PRO A 174 4.36 -16.09 -10.12
C PRO A 174 3.91 -14.87 -9.31
N LEU A 175 2.86 -15.01 -8.49
CA LEU A 175 2.23 -13.94 -7.72
C LEU A 175 1.93 -14.43 -6.29
N PRO A 176 2.97 -14.65 -5.46
CA PRO A 176 2.84 -15.28 -4.13
C PRO A 176 2.01 -14.47 -3.12
N MET A 177 1.86 -13.18 -3.38
CA MET A 177 1.10 -12.25 -2.54
C MET A 177 -0.41 -12.30 -2.75
N MET A 178 -0.88 -12.95 -3.82
CA MET A 178 -2.31 -13.01 -4.16
C MET A 178 -3.06 -13.92 -3.19
N LYS A 179 -4.26 -13.48 -2.79
CA LYS A 179 -5.15 -14.25 -1.90
C LYS A 179 -6.54 -14.40 -2.50
N TRP A 180 -7.17 -15.53 -2.20
CA TRP A 180 -8.52 -15.88 -2.65
C TRP A 180 -9.54 -15.48 -1.60
#